data_AF-A0A0K8J4N7-F1
#
_entry.id   AF-A0A0K8J4N7-F1
#
_cell.length_a   1.000
_cell.length_b   1.000
_cell.length_c   1.000
_cell.angle_alpha   90.00
_cell.angle_beta   90.00
_cell.angle_gamma   90.00
#
_symmetry.space_group_name_H-M   'P 1'
#
loop_
_entity.id
_entity.type
_entity.pdbx_description
1 polymer ?
#
loop_
_entity_poly.entity_id
_entity_poly.type
_entity_poly.pdbx_seq_one_letter_code
_entity_poly.pdbx_strand_id
1 'polypeptide(L)'
;MKISKSLYKGISITLILFIIILSLYRNTGLFYRKKIILPFSLHLNRQDLILIKGEEFRLFVYGINKRVSYRSTNIRVAGVDFLGRVFAYRTGKTYIIAKVSGKKLKCRVRVIDLNKKHLKLSVGETYRLKVKGITDFARYKSSNPKVAKVNIFGKIKAKKPGKTTITVYIKGKVLKCKVTVE
;
A
#
# COMPACT_ATOMS: atom_id res chain seq x y z
N MET A 1 17.79 44.50 20.46
CA MET A 1 16.73 44.11 19.50
C MET A 1 15.52 43.60 20.31
N LYS A 2 14.53 44.46 20.63
CA LYS A 2 13.38 44.11 21.48
C LYS A 2 12.34 43.34 20.65
N ILE A 3 12.23 42.04 20.86
CA ILE A 3 11.21 41.19 20.23
C ILE A 3 9.83 41.65 20.75
N SER A 4 8.89 41.93 19.84
CA SER A 4 7.57 42.45 20.22
C SER A 4 6.79 41.39 21.02
N LYS A 5 6.00 41.83 22.02
CA LYS A 5 5.13 40.94 22.83
C LYS A 5 4.18 40.09 21.98
N SER A 6 3.81 40.58 20.78
CA SER A 6 3.02 39.86 19.78
C SER A 6 3.78 38.66 19.19
N LEU A 7 5.07 38.83 18.89
CA LEU A 7 5.93 37.76 18.39
C LEU A 7 6.10 36.64 19.42
N TYR A 8 6.27 36.99 20.71
CA TYR A 8 6.44 36.01 21.79
C TYR A 8 5.18 35.16 22.02
N LYS A 9 3.98 35.78 21.91
CA LYS A 9 2.69 35.07 21.93
C LYS A 9 2.54 34.14 20.72
N GLY A 10 2.96 34.57 19.54
CA GLY A 10 2.94 33.72 18.34
C GLY A 10 3.83 32.48 18.49
N ILE A 11 5.05 32.66 19.00
CA ILE A 11 6.01 31.57 19.23
C ILE A 11 5.51 30.60 20.32
N SER A 12 4.90 31.11 21.39
CA SER A 12 4.37 30.23 22.44
C SER A 12 3.18 29.39 21.94
N ILE A 13 2.29 29.97 21.13
CA ILE A 13 1.15 29.25 20.54
C ILE A 13 1.62 28.15 19.59
N THR A 14 2.62 28.42 18.73
CA THR A 14 3.15 27.40 17.81
C THR A 14 3.86 26.28 18.55
N LEU A 15 4.60 26.59 19.62
CA LEU A 15 5.24 25.60 20.49
C LEU A 15 4.21 24.69 21.19
N ILE A 16 3.14 25.28 21.74
CA ILE A 16 2.03 24.54 22.37
C ILE A 16 1.34 23.64 21.33
N LEU A 17 1.06 24.15 20.14
CA LEU A 17 0.45 23.37 19.06
C LEU A 17 1.35 22.20 18.63
N PHE A 18 2.66 22.41 18.56
CA PHE A 18 3.63 21.38 18.24
C PHE A 18 3.69 20.27 19.31
N ILE A 19 3.65 20.65 20.60
CA ILE A 19 3.60 19.69 21.72
C ILE A 19 2.30 18.88 21.68
N ILE A 20 1.16 19.52 21.39
CA ILE A 20 -0.13 18.83 21.22
C ILE A 20 -0.06 17.85 20.04
N ILE A 21 0.50 18.25 18.90
CA ILE A 21 0.68 17.38 17.72
C ILE A 21 1.59 16.19 18.06
N LEU A 22 2.68 16.39 18.82
CA LEU A 22 3.57 15.32 19.28
C LEU A 22 2.87 14.34 20.23
N SER A 23 2.06 14.87 21.16
CA SER A 23 1.27 14.08 22.10
C SER A 23 0.23 13.23 21.35
N LEU A 24 -0.51 13.84 20.42
CA LEU A 24 -1.45 13.15 19.53
C LEU A 24 -0.73 12.10 18.68
N TYR A 25 0.43 12.41 18.12
CA TYR A 25 1.20 11.47 17.32
C TYR A 25 1.62 10.23 18.14
N ARG A 26 2.17 10.41 19.35
CA ARG A 26 2.54 9.31 20.26
C ARG A 26 1.35 8.44 20.67
N ASN A 27 0.17 9.06 20.86
CA ASN A 27 -1.05 8.36 21.26
C ASN A 27 -1.79 7.72 20.08
N THR A 28 -1.39 8.02 18.83
CA THR A 28 -1.93 7.35 17.65
C THR A 28 -1.17 6.06 17.34
N GLY A 29 -1.86 5.09 16.72
CA GLY A 29 -1.24 3.88 16.18
C GLY A 29 -0.21 4.12 15.06
N LEU A 30 0.02 5.38 14.64
CA LEU A 30 1.08 5.77 13.71
C LEU A 30 2.47 5.68 14.36
N PHE A 31 2.60 6.00 15.64
CA PHE A 31 3.85 5.90 16.39
C PHE A 31 4.33 4.44 16.47
N TYR A 32 3.43 3.53 16.81
CA TYR A 32 3.72 2.10 16.94
C TYR A 32 3.75 1.32 15.61
N ARG A 33 3.51 1.99 14.47
CA ARG A 33 3.54 1.34 13.14
C ARG A 33 4.94 1.04 12.64
N LYS A 34 5.97 1.78 13.09
CA LYS A 34 7.37 1.57 12.72
C LYS A 34 8.08 0.83 13.86
N LYS A 35 8.13 -0.50 13.80
CA LYS A 35 8.96 -1.28 14.74
C LYS A 35 10.43 -1.01 14.43
N ILE A 36 11.17 -0.51 15.41
CA ILE A 36 12.64 -0.46 15.36
C ILE A 36 13.12 -1.90 15.46
N ILE A 37 13.74 -2.39 14.40
CA ILE A 37 14.27 -3.75 14.33
C ILE A 37 15.76 -3.66 14.70
N LEU A 38 16.15 -4.28 15.81
CA LEU A 38 17.55 -4.35 16.21
C LEU A 38 18.31 -5.29 15.27
N PRO A 39 19.59 -5.01 14.96
CA PRO A 39 20.36 -5.76 13.96
C PRO A 39 20.49 -7.27 14.26
N PHE A 40 20.44 -7.67 15.52
CA PHE A 40 20.51 -9.09 15.96
C PHE A 40 19.18 -9.66 16.43
N SER A 41 18.07 -8.93 16.24
CA SER A 41 16.76 -9.42 16.65
C SER A 41 16.24 -10.48 15.69
N LEU A 42 15.50 -11.46 16.22
CA LEU A 42 14.78 -12.43 15.41
C LEU A 42 13.61 -11.73 14.69
N HIS A 43 13.74 -11.48 13.39
CA HIS A 43 12.74 -10.75 12.61
C HIS A 43 12.64 -11.23 11.17
N LEU A 44 11.55 -10.87 10.51
CA LEU A 44 11.36 -11.11 9.08
C LEU A 44 11.91 -9.94 8.27
N ASN A 45 12.49 -10.24 7.11
CA ASN A 45 12.93 -9.21 6.16
C ASN A 45 11.81 -8.22 5.77
N ARG A 46 10.54 -8.67 5.78
CA ARG A 46 9.34 -7.82 5.65
C ARG A 46 8.22 -8.29 6.57
N GLN A 47 7.59 -7.34 7.25
CA GLN A 47 6.40 -7.59 8.08
C GLN A 47 5.09 -7.19 7.40
N ASP A 48 5.15 -6.34 6.37
CA ASP A 48 4.01 -5.94 5.56
C ASP A 48 4.43 -5.97 4.09
N LEU A 49 3.73 -6.78 3.31
CA LEU A 49 4.01 -7.04 1.92
C LEU A 49 2.76 -6.73 1.11
N ILE A 50 2.95 -5.96 0.04
CA ILE A 50 1.90 -5.64 -0.93
C ILE A 50 2.34 -6.24 -2.25
N LEU A 51 1.53 -7.14 -2.79
CA LEU A 51 1.79 -7.85 -4.03
C LEU A 51 0.67 -7.60 -5.03
N ILE A 52 0.99 -7.57 -6.32
CA ILE A 52 0.03 -7.67 -7.40
C ILE A 52 -0.24 -9.16 -7.66
N LYS A 53 -1.46 -9.52 -8.08
CA LYS A 53 -1.76 -10.90 -8.47
C LYS A 53 -0.73 -11.42 -9.48
N GLY A 54 -0.13 -12.57 -9.20
CA GLY A 54 0.94 -13.20 -9.98
C GLY A 54 2.36 -12.82 -9.57
N GLU A 55 2.55 -11.84 -8.68
CA GLU A 55 3.88 -11.53 -8.15
C GLU A 55 4.31 -12.53 -7.07
N GLU A 56 5.63 -12.63 -6.92
CA GLU A 56 6.28 -13.44 -5.90
C GLU A 56 7.23 -12.60 -5.04
N PHE A 57 7.49 -13.06 -3.82
CA PHE A 57 8.45 -12.43 -2.92
C PHE A 57 9.11 -13.43 -1.99
N ARG A 58 10.43 -13.37 -1.84
CA ARG A 58 11.15 -14.24 -0.89
C ARG A 58 11.13 -13.66 0.53
N LEU A 59 10.40 -14.34 1.40
CA LEU A 59 10.32 -14.04 2.82
C LEU A 59 11.33 -14.90 3.59
N PHE A 60 12.22 -14.26 4.35
CA PHE A 60 13.21 -14.96 5.17
C PHE A 60 13.36 -14.31 6.54
N VAL A 61 13.85 -15.11 7.48
CA VAL A 61 14.06 -14.73 8.88
C VAL A 61 15.53 -14.40 9.09
N TYR A 62 15.80 -13.23 9.65
CA TYR A 62 17.13 -12.85 10.12
C TYR A 62 17.37 -13.39 11.53
N GLY A 63 18.64 -13.71 11.81
CA GLY A 63 19.15 -13.91 13.16
C GLY A 63 19.43 -15.35 13.59
N ILE A 64 19.21 -16.41 12.79
CA ILE A 64 19.57 -17.79 13.18
C ILE A 64 19.74 -18.76 11.98
N ASN A 65 20.73 -19.68 12.03
CA ASN A 65 20.88 -20.86 11.15
C ASN A 65 19.92 -22.02 11.53
N LYS A 66 18.65 -21.71 11.85
CA LYS A 66 17.66 -22.73 12.24
C LYS A 66 16.60 -22.91 11.16
N ARG A 67 16.07 -24.13 11.03
CA ARG A 67 15.00 -24.45 10.09
C ARG A 67 13.75 -23.64 10.40
N VAL A 68 13.26 -22.91 9.40
CA VAL A 68 12.03 -22.13 9.48
C VAL A 68 10.91 -22.91 8.80
N SER A 69 9.72 -22.92 9.41
CA SER A 69 8.51 -23.44 8.78
C SER A 69 7.55 -22.29 8.47
N TYR A 70 6.99 -22.30 7.26
CA TYR A 70 6.07 -21.26 6.79
C TYR A 70 4.66 -21.82 6.65
N ARG A 71 3.66 -20.99 6.97
CA ARG A 71 2.25 -21.30 6.73
C ARG A 71 1.48 -20.04 6.40
N SER A 72 0.57 -20.12 5.43
CA SER A 72 -0.40 -19.04 5.16
C SER A 72 -1.68 -19.25 5.96
N THR A 73 -2.25 -18.17 6.49
CA THR A 73 -3.60 -18.20 7.09
C THR A 73 -4.70 -18.38 6.04
N ASN A 74 -4.44 -17.98 4.79
CA ASN A 74 -5.37 -18.12 3.67
C ASN A 74 -4.59 -18.34 2.37
N ILE A 75 -4.46 -19.62 2.00
CA ILE A 75 -3.70 -20.06 0.82
C ILE A 75 -4.36 -19.56 -0.48
N ARG A 76 -5.68 -19.35 -0.50
CA ARG A 76 -6.37 -18.84 -1.70
C ARG A 76 -5.96 -17.41 -2.05
N VAL A 77 -5.57 -16.61 -1.05
CA VAL A 77 -5.08 -15.24 -1.25
C VAL A 77 -3.60 -15.25 -1.59
N ALA A 78 -2.77 -15.85 -0.75
CA ALA A 78 -1.35 -16.01 -1.00
C ALA A 78 -0.81 -17.32 -0.40
N GLY A 79 -0.01 -18.05 -1.18
CA GLY A 79 0.69 -19.26 -0.77
C GLY A 79 2.13 -18.96 -0.36
N VAL A 80 2.78 -19.93 0.29
CA VAL A 80 4.20 -19.88 0.61
C VAL A 80 4.81 -21.27 0.51
N ASP A 81 5.99 -21.40 -0.08
CA ASP A 81 6.72 -22.66 -0.16
C ASP A 81 7.64 -22.90 1.06
N PHE A 82 8.36 -24.03 1.06
CA PHE A 82 9.30 -24.38 2.12
C PHE A 82 10.54 -23.49 2.17
N LEU A 83 10.87 -22.80 1.07
CA LEU A 83 11.99 -21.84 0.97
C LEU A 83 11.60 -20.42 1.38
N GLY A 84 10.31 -20.19 1.67
CA GLY A 84 9.77 -18.89 2.03
C GLY A 84 9.40 -18.01 0.83
N ARG A 85 9.31 -18.55 -0.39
CA ARG A 85 8.75 -17.80 -1.54
C ARG A 85 7.25 -17.70 -1.38
N VAL A 86 6.75 -16.47 -1.35
CA VAL A 86 5.33 -16.13 -1.19
C VAL A 86 4.74 -15.82 -2.57
N PHE A 87 3.66 -16.50 -2.94
CA PHE A 87 2.98 -16.38 -4.23
C PHE A 87 1.63 -15.66 -4.07
N ALA A 88 1.35 -14.64 -4.88
CA ALA A 88 0.09 -13.90 -4.84
C ALA A 88 -0.96 -14.44 -5.82
N TYR A 89 -2.05 -15.03 -5.30
CA TYR A 89 -3.07 -15.68 -6.14
C TYR A 89 -4.35 -14.86 -6.31
N ARG A 90 -4.95 -14.40 -5.21
CA ARG A 90 -6.23 -13.67 -5.25
C ARG A 90 -6.16 -12.42 -4.41
N THR A 91 -6.83 -11.37 -4.88
CA THR A 91 -6.99 -10.12 -4.15
C THR A 91 -7.56 -10.37 -2.76
N GLY A 92 -6.92 -9.80 -1.75
CA GLY A 92 -7.31 -10.01 -0.36
C GLY A 92 -6.19 -9.72 0.62
N LYS A 93 -6.47 -10.00 1.89
CA LYS A 93 -5.53 -9.85 3.01
C LYS A 93 -5.32 -11.21 3.65
N THR A 94 -4.07 -11.57 3.90
CA THR A 94 -3.69 -12.80 4.62
C THR A 94 -2.43 -12.55 5.44
N TYR A 95 -2.04 -13.53 6.25
CA TYR A 95 -0.79 -13.53 6.99
C TYR A 95 0.03 -14.75 6.63
N ILE A 96 1.31 -14.54 6.35
CA ILE A 96 2.30 -15.62 6.33
C ILE A 96 2.94 -15.68 7.71
N ILE A 97 2.87 -16.85 8.33
CA ILE A 97 3.41 -17.13 9.65
C ILE A 97 4.69 -17.94 9.45
N ALA A 98 5.81 -17.40 9.90
CA ALA A 98 7.09 -18.12 9.99
C ALA A 98 7.27 -18.58 11.44
N LYS A 99 7.37 -19.89 11.65
CA LYS A 99 7.62 -20.49 12.96
C LYS A 99 9.07 -20.96 13.05
N VAL A 100 9.76 -20.49 14.08
CA VAL A 100 11.18 -20.77 14.34
C VAL A 100 11.42 -20.82 15.86
N SER A 101 12.03 -21.90 16.35
CA SER A 101 12.32 -22.09 17.79
C SER A 101 11.12 -21.79 18.71
N GLY A 102 9.94 -22.31 18.37
CA GLY A 102 8.69 -22.07 19.12
C GLY A 102 8.05 -20.68 18.92
N LYS A 103 8.79 -19.69 18.41
CA LYS A 103 8.29 -18.33 18.16
C LYS A 103 7.56 -18.23 16.82
N LYS A 104 6.52 -17.40 16.75
CA LYS A 104 5.73 -17.12 15.54
C LYS A 104 5.95 -15.67 15.09
N LEU A 105 6.57 -15.50 13.93
CA LEU A 105 6.68 -14.22 13.23
C LEU A 105 5.56 -14.11 12.20
N LYS A 106 4.94 -12.93 12.08
CA LYS A 106 3.83 -12.69 11.15
C LYS A 106 4.23 -11.66 10.11
N CYS A 107 4.05 -12.00 8.84
CA CYS A 107 4.07 -11.06 7.72
C CYS A 107 2.63 -10.86 7.24
N ARG A 108 2.15 -9.62 7.24
CA ARG A 108 0.88 -9.25 6.61
C ARG A 108 1.09 -9.20 5.11
N VAL A 109 0.29 -9.94 4.36
CA VAL A 109 0.31 -9.92 2.90
C VAL A 109 -1.01 -9.35 2.40
N ARG A 110 -0.93 -8.34 1.53
CA ARG A 110 -2.06 -7.76 0.83
C ARG A 110 -1.86 -7.95 -0.67
N VAL A 111 -2.74 -8.72 -1.28
CA VAL A 111 -2.75 -8.87 -2.74
C VAL A 111 -3.73 -7.85 -3.30
N ILE A 112 -3.25 -6.97 -4.16
CA ILE A 112 -4.02 -5.90 -4.76
C ILE A 112 -4.29 -6.17 -6.25
N ASP A 113 -5.42 -5.67 -6.74
CA ASP A 113 -5.75 -5.65 -8.16
C ASP A 113 -6.73 -4.49 -8.45
N LEU A 114 -6.98 -4.19 -9.72
CA LEU A 114 -8.01 -3.24 -10.13
C LEU A 114 -9.37 -3.94 -10.23
N ASN A 115 -10.46 -3.18 -10.09
CA ASN A 115 -11.80 -3.69 -10.38
C ASN A 115 -11.99 -4.03 -11.87
N LYS A 116 -11.34 -3.28 -12.77
CA LYS A 116 -11.27 -3.55 -14.21
C LYS A 116 -9.88 -3.20 -14.75
N LYS A 117 -9.37 -4.04 -15.66
CA LYS A 117 -8.10 -3.81 -16.39
C LYS A 117 -8.34 -3.28 -17.81
N HIS A 118 -9.54 -3.47 -18.33
CA HIS A 118 -9.99 -3.02 -19.63
C HIS A 118 -11.37 -2.40 -19.48
N LEU A 119 -11.54 -1.21 -20.03
CA LEU A 119 -12.80 -0.46 -20.07
C LEU A 119 -13.08 -0.05 -21.50
N LYS A 120 -14.33 -0.24 -21.93
CA LYS A 120 -14.91 0.38 -23.10
C LYS A 120 -15.95 1.37 -22.59
N LEU A 121 -15.91 2.61 -23.06
CA LEU A 121 -16.80 3.68 -22.63
C LEU A 121 -17.24 4.48 -23.85
N SER A 122 -18.50 4.89 -23.86
CA SER A 122 -19.00 5.85 -24.86
C SER A 122 -18.52 7.27 -24.52
N VAL A 123 -18.42 8.14 -25.51
CA VAL A 123 -18.10 9.56 -25.27
C VAL A 123 -19.06 10.17 -24.24
N GLY A 124 -18.50 10.85 -23.22
CA GLY A 124 -19.28 11.45 -22.13
C GLY A 124 -19.52 10.55 -20.93
N GLU A 125 -19.40 9.22 -21.09
CA GLU A 125 -19.58 8.27 -19.98
C GLU A 125 -18.52 8.43 -18.90
N THR A 126 -18.89 7.99 -17.69
CA THR A 126 -17.98 7.98 -16.55
C THR A 126 -17.92 6.64 -15.86
N TYR A 127 -16.72 6.29 -15.38
CA TYR A 127 -16.49 5.04 -14.67
C TYR A 127 -15.60 5.26 -13.46
N ARG A 128 -15.91 4.61 -12.33
CA ARG A 128 -15.06 4.68 -11.13
C ARG A 128 -14.11 3.49 -11.07
N LEU A 129 -12.84 3.74 -11.40
CA LEU A 129 -11.76 2.78 -11.22
C LEU A 129 -11.40 2.69 -9.72
N LYS A 130 -11.39 1.48 -9.17
CA LYS A 130 -11.10 1.23 -7.75
C LYS A 130 -9.98 0.19 -7.63
N VAL A 131 -9.08 0.41 -6.67
CA VAL A 131 -8.12 -0.61 -6.23
C VAL A 131 -8.79 -1.51 -5.20
N LYS A 132 -8.70 -2.82 -5.41
CA LYS A 132 -9.19 -3.86 -4.49
C LYS A 132 -8.06 -4.37 -3.60
N GLY A 133 -8.41 -4.88 -2.41
CA GLY A 133 -7.47 -5.52 -1.48
C GLY A 133 -6.73 -4.56 -0.54
N ILE A 134 -6.98 -3.26 -0.66
CA ILE A 134 -6.33 -2.21 0.16
C ILE A 134 -7.21 -0.96 0.24
N THR A 135 -7.18 -0.28 1.39
CA THR A 135 -7.95 0.94 1.68
C THR A 135 -7.03 2.15 1.83
N ASP A 136 -6.01 2.24 0.98
CA ASP A 136 -5.05 3.34 0.98
C ASP A 136 -5.31 4.28 -0.21
N PHE A 137 -4.89 5.54 -0.08
CA PHE A 137 -5.04 6.53 -1.14
C PHE A 137 -4.18 6.15 -2.36
N ALA A 138 -4.80 6.13 -3.55
CA ALA A 138 -4.15 5.81 -4.81
C ALA A 138 -4.01 7.07 -5.66
N ARG A 139 -2.89 7.20 -6.37
CA ARG A 139 -2.67 8.28 -7.34
C ARG A 139 -2.96 7.78 -8.75
N TYR A 140 -3.80 8.48 -9.49
CA TYR A 140 -4.21 8.12 -10.84
C TYR A 140 -3.59 9.06 -11.86
N LYS A 141 -3.16 8.54 -13.01
CA LYS A 141 -2.63 9.32 -14.13
C LYS A 141 -3.15 8.73 -15.44
N SER A 142 -3.68 9.57 -16.33
CA SER A 142 -4.03 9.17 -17.70
C SER A 142 -2.84 9.45 -18.63
N SER A 143 -2.53 8.53 -19.54
CA SER A 143 -1.52 8.76 -20.58
C SER A 143 -1.98 9.78 -21.61
N ASN A 144 -3.29 9.82 -21.90
CA ASN A 144 -3.91 10.81 -22.78
C ASN A 144 -5.20 11.38 -22.16
N PRO A 145 -5.11 12.51 -21.42
CA PRO A 145 -6.26 13.18 -20.82
C PRO A 145 -7.27 13.77 -21.81
N LYS A 146 -6.91 13.91 -23.10
CA LYS A 146 -7.83 14.37 -24.15
C LYS A 146 -8.82 13.26 -24.55
N VAL A 147 -8.41 12.00 -24.48
CA VAL A 147 -9.27 10.81 -24.73
C VAL A 147 -10.07 10.45 -23.48
N ALA A 148 -9.40 10.28 -22.32
CA ALA A 148 -10.06 10.02 -21.05
C ALA A 148 -9.34 10.72 -19.89
N LYS A 149 -10.05 11.52 -19.10
CA LYS A 149 -9.53 12.21 -17.91
C LYS A 149 -9.89 11.43 -16.66
N VAL A 150 -8.95 11.28 -15.73
CA VAL A 150 -9.20 10.67 -14.41
C VAL A 150 -8.98 11.72 -13.31
N ASN A 151 -9.85 11.72 -12.30
CA ASN A 151 -9.68 12.59 -11.13
C ASN A 151 -8.97 11.87 -9.97
N ILE A 152 -8.73 12.60 -8.87
CA ILE A 152 -8.02 12.07 -7.70
C ILE A 152 -8.76 10.90 -7.01
N PHE A 153 -10.08 10.80 -7.19
CA PHE A 153 -10.92 9.74 -6.63
C PHE A 153 -11.05 8.52 -7.54
N GLY A 154 -10.36 8.49 -8.69
CA GLY A 154 -10.43 7.41 -9.66
C GLY A 154 -11.67 7.44 -10.57
N LYS A 155 -12.42 8.56 -10.61
CA LYS A 155 -13.50 8.74 -11.59
C LYS A 155 -12.90 9.14 -12.94
N ILE A 156 -13.11 8.27 -13.92
CA ILE A 156 -12.73 8.41 -15.31
C ILE A 156 -13.89 9.05 -16.05
N LYS A 157 -13.62 10.05 -16.89
CA LYS A 157 -14.57 10.64 -17.84
C LYS A 157 -14.03 10.46 -19.26
N ALA A 158 -14.79 9.76 -20.10
CA ALA A 158 -14.52 9.62 -21.53
C ALA A 158 -14.83 10.95 -22.24
N LYS A 159 -13.94 11.37 -23.14
CA LYS A 159 -13.99 12.69 -23.78
C LYS A 159 -13.95 12.64 -25.30
N LYS A 160 -13.05 11.84 -25.86
CA LYS A 160 -12.88 11.71 -27.31
C LYS A 160 -12.63 10.25 -27.65
N PRO A 161 -13.10 9.77 -28.81
CA PRO A 161 -12.78 8.44 -29.30
C PRO A 161 -11.27 8.18 -29.33
N GLY A 162 -10.88 6.95 -29.04
CA GLY A 162 -9.49 6.51 -29.04
C GLY A 162 -9.11 5.67 -27.83
N LYS A 163 -7.83 5.27 -27.78
CA LYS A 163 -7.29 4.39 -26.74
C LYS A 163 -6.36 5.17 -25.82
N THR A 164 -6.48 4.94 -24.52
CA THR A 164 -5.59 5.52 -23.50
C THR A 164 -5.36 4.53 -22.37
N THR A 165 -4.30 4.73 -21.58
CA THR A 165 -4.03 3.90 -20.40
C THR A 165 -4.07 4.77 -19.16
N ILE A 166 -4.78 4.28 -18.14
CA ILE A 166 -4.79 4.88 -16.81
C ILE A 166 -3.85 4.08 -15.92
N THR A 167 -2.85 4.76 -15.40
CA THR A 167 -1.87 4.23 -14.47
C THR A 167 -2.26 4.61 -13.06
N VAL A 168 -2.27 3.60 -12.17
CA VAL A 168 -2.63 3.75 -10.75
C VAL A 168 -1.40 3.41 -9.92
N TYR A 169 -0.97 4.36 -9.09
CA TYR A 169 0.15 4.21 -8.17
C TYR A 169 -0.39 4.05 -6.74
N ILE A 170 0.02 2.98 -6.06
CA ILE A 170 -0.39 2.72 -4.68
C ILE A 170 0.71 1.98 -3.92
N LYS A 171 1.18 2.55 -2.81
CA LYS A 171 2.21 1.93 -1.93
C LYS A 171 3.43 1.36 -2.68
N GLY A 172 3.95 2.10 -3.66
CA GLY A 172 5.10 1.67 -4.46
C GLY A 172 4.79 0.66 -5.56
N LYS A 173 3.52 0.25 -5.72
CA LYS A 173 3.05 -0.61 -6.82
C LYS A 173 2.38 0.21 -7.91
N VAL A 174 2.43 -0.32 -9.13
CA VAL A 174 1.87 0.30 -10.34
C VAL A 174 0.89 -0.68 -10.99
N LEU A 175 -0.37 -0.27 -11.12
CA LEU A 175 -1.41 -0.99 -11.84
C LEU A 175 -1.80 -0.20 -13.09
N LYS A 176 -2.22 -0.89 -14.15
CA LYS A 176 -2.62 -0.25 -15.42
C LYS A 176 -4.01 -0.73 -15.84
N CYS A 177 -4.82 0.22 -16.32
CA CYS A 177 -6.12 -0.04 -16.94
C CYS A 177 -6.13 0.54 -18.35
N LYS A 178 -6.38 -0.29 -19.37
CA LYS A 178 -6.60 0.18 -20.74
C LYS A 178 -8.03 0.70 -20.86
N VAL A 179 -8.20 1.86 -21.47
CA VAL A 179 -9.49 2.49 -21.74
C VAL A 179 -9.61 2.70 -23.23
N THR A 180 -10.69 2.22 -23.81
CA THR A 180 -11.08 2.48 -25.21
C THR A 180 -12.35 3.31 -25.16
N VAL A 181 -12.34 4.44 -25.85
CA VAL A 181 -13.50 5.31 -26.01
C VAL A 181 -13.99 5.16 -27.44
N GLU A 182 -15.27 4.90 -27.58
CA GLU A 182 -15.99 4.72 -28.86
C GLU A 182 -17.17 5.70 -28.93
#